data_AF-A0A534CD49-F1
#
_entry.id   AF-A0A534CD49-F1
#
_cell.length_a   1.000
_cell.length_b   1.000
_cell.length_c   1.000
_cell.angle_alpha   90.00
_cell.angle_beta   90.00
_cell.angle_gamma   90.00
#
_symmetry.space_group_name_H-M   'P 1'
#
loop_
_entity.id
_entity.type
_entity.pdbx_description
1 polymer ?
#
loop_
_entity_poly.entity_id
_entity_poly.type
_entity_poly.pdbx_seq_one_letter_code
_entity_poly.pdbx_strand_id
1 'polypeptide(L)' 'MLNCRQVTDLGSELLEGRARWAERAAVRLHLMLCDGCRRYLRQLRLTLATIRRVRPRQTNVNADKVLAAIDRSGRR' A
#
# COMPACT_ATOMS: atom_id res chain seq x y z
N MET A 1 2.32 25.74 -0.73
CA MET A 1 2.56 24.90 -1.92
C MET A 1 3.02 23.53 -1.44
N LEU A 2 2.28 22.47 -1.76
CA LEU A 2 2.78 21.11 -1.54
C LEU A 2 3.95 20.85 -2.48
N ASN A 3 5.03 20.28 -1.97
CA ASN A 3 6.12 19.78 -2.82
C ASN A 3 5.87 18.32 -3.22
N CYS A 4 6.58 17.85 -4.25
CA CYS A 4 6.40 16.49 -4.77
C CYS A 4 6.59 15.41 -3.69
N ARG A 5 7.50 15.62 -2.74
CA ARG A 5 7.77 14.67 -1.64
C ARG A 5 6.58 14.56 -0.68
N GLN A 6 5.98 15.68 -0.31
CA GLN A 6 4.77 15.69 0.51
C GLN A 6 3.60 15.00 -0.20
N VAL A 7 3.49 15.13 -1.53
CA VAL A 7 2.48 14.42 -2.32
C VAL A 7 2.74 12.91 -2.36
N THR A 8 4.00 12.47 -2.42
CA THR A 8 4.34 11.04 -2.36
C THR A 8 4.08 10.47 -0.97
N ASP A 9 4.42 11.21 0.09
CA ASP A 9 4.23 10.79 1.48
C ASP A 9 2.73 10.64 1.81
N LEU A 10 1.91 11.62 1.40
CA LEU A 10 0.45 11.57 1.52
C LEU A 10 -0.21 10.59 0.53
N GLY A 11 0.52 10.12 -0.49
CA GLY A 11 -0.03 9.32 -1.58
C GLY A 11 -0.67 8.02 -1.10
N SER A 12 -0.05 7.35 -0.12
CA SER A 12 -0.56 6.11 0.48
C SER A 12 -1.87 6.37 1.25
N GLU A 13 -1.88 7.35 2.15
CA GLU A 13 -3.08 7.71 2.92
C GLU A 13 -4.23 8.22 2.04
N LEU A 14 -3.90 8.93 0.97
CA LEU A 14 -4.86 9.40 -0.02
C LEU A 14 -5.55 8.24 -0.74
N LEU A 15 -4.81 7.18 -1.07
CA LEU A 15 -5.30 5.99 -1.78
C LEU A 15 -6.04 5.00 -0.86
N GLU A 16 -5.69 4.99 0.41
CA GLU A 16 -6.35 4.21 1.45
C GLU A 16 -7.56 4.95 2.04
N GLY A 17 -7.79 6.20 1.64
CA GLY A 17 -8.94 7.00 2.04
C GLY A 17 -8.81 7.67 3.41
N ARG A 18 -7.64 7.60 4.06
CA ARG A 18 -7.37 8.17 5.39
C ARG A 18 -6.93 9.64 5.38
N ALA A 19 -6.57 10.19 4.23
CA ALA A 19 -6.17 11.59 4.11
C ALA A 19 -7.32 12.56 4.43
N ARG A 20 -7.00 13.69 5.08
CA ARG A 20 -7.96 14.75 5.43
C ARG A 20 -8.48 15.45 4.17
N TRP A 21 -9.69 16.02 4.22
CA TRP A 21 -10.30 16.72 3.09
C TRP A 21 -9.44 17.88 2.55
N ALA A 22 -8.78 18.62 3.43
CA ALA A 22 -7.87 19.71 3.05
C ALA A 22 -6.64 19.21 2.26
N GLU A 23 -6.07 18.08 2.66
CA GLU A 23 -4.92 17.46 1.97
C GLU A 23 -5.31 16.96 0.58
N ARG A 24 -6.52 16.38 0.44
CA ARG A 24 -7.08 16.01 -0.86
C ARG A 24 -7.15 17.18 -1.82
N ALA A 25 -7.67 18.33 -1.36
CA ALA A 25 -7.79 19.53 -2.18
C ALA A 25 -6.41 20.06 -2.60
N ALA A 26 -5.47 20.12 -1.66
CA ALA A 26 -4.12 20.60 -1.90
C ALA A 26 -3.33 19.70 -2.88
N VAL A 27 -3.44 18.37 -2.75
CA VAL A 27 -2.84 17.42 -3.71
C VAL A 27 -3.49 17.57 -5.09
N ARG A 28 -4.81 17.77 -5.16
CA ARG A 28 -5.52 17.95 -6.44
C ARG A 28 -5.06 19.20 -7.18
N LEU A 29 -4.83 20.30 -6.46
CA LEU A 29 -4.23 21.52 -7.01
C LEU A 29 -2.81 21.25 -7.53
N HIS A 30 -1.98 20.55 -6.76
CA HIS A 30 -0.62 20.21 -7.18
C HIS A 30 -0.60 19.34 -8.45
N LEU A 31 -1.50 18.38 -8.57
CA LEU A 31 -1.61 17.50 -9.74
C LEU A 31 -2.07 18.21 -11.03
N MET A 32 -2.62 19.42 -10.92
CA MET A 32 -2.91 20.27 -12.09
C MET A 32 -1.65 20.94 -12.63
N LEU A 33 -0.62 21.13 -11.79
CA LEU A 33 0.60 21.85 -12.12
C LEU A 33 1.79 20.91 -12.38
N CYS A 34 1.79 19.71 -11.80
CA CYS A 34 2.91 18.77 -11.89
C CYS A 34 2.50 17.44 -12.55
N ASP A 35 2.93 17.23 -13.79
CA ASP A 35 2.70 15.97 -14.53
C ASP A 35 3.46 14.77 -13.96
N GLY A 36 4.61 15.01 -13.31
CA GLY A 36 5.41 13.97 -12.65
C GLY A 36 4.62 13.29 -11.54
N CYS A 37 4.05 14.09 -10.64
CA CYS A 37 3.18 13.60 -9.57
C CYS A 37 1.92 12.92 -10.12
N ARG A 38 1.41 13.38 -11.26
CA ARG A 38 0.27 12.78 -11.97
C ARG A 38 0.58 11.37 -12.48
N ARG A 39 1.75 11.18 -13.09
CA ARG A 39 2.24 9.85 -13.51
C ARG A 39 2.49 8.95 -12.31
N TYR A 40 3.15 9.46 -11.27
CA TYR A 40 3.42 8.71 -10.04
C TYR A 40 2.15 8.15 -9.40
N LEU A 41 1.12 8.98 -9.17
CA LEU A 41 -0.12 8.51 -8.56
C LEU A 41 -0.88 7.51 -9.44
N ARG A 42 -0.80 7.63 -10.77
CA ARG A 42 -1.36 6.60 -11.66
C ARG A 42 -0.64 5.28 -11.51
N GLN A 43 0.70 5.28 -11.47
CA GLN A 43 1.48 4.06 -11.24
C GLN A 43 1.14 3.44 -9.88
N LEU A 44 1.09 4.25 -8.82
CA LEU A 44 0.79 3.78 -7.47
C LEU A 44 -0.62 3.15 -7.38
N ARG A 45 -1.62 3.75 -8.05
CA ARG A 45 -2.97 3.17 -8.18
C ARG A 45 -2.97 1.81 -8.88
N LEU A 46 -2.22 1.67 -9.97
CA LEU A 46 -2.11 0.40 -10.68
C LEU A 46 -1.42 -0.66 -9.81
N THR A 47 -0.33 -0.30 -9.13
CA THR A 47 0.35 -1.20 -8.19
C THR A 47 -0.60 -1.69 -7.10
N LEU A 48 -1.34 -0.79 -6.45
CA LEU A 48 -2.33 -1.17 -5.43
C LEU A 48 -3.46 -2.03 -6.00
N ALA A 49 -3.97 -1.71 -7.20
CA ALA A 49 -5.00 -2.51 -7.85
C ALA A 49 -4.51 -3.93 -8.16
N THR A 50 -3.27 -4.06 -8.63
CA THR A 50 -2.63 -5.35 -8.89
C THR A 50 -2.45 -6.14 -7.61
N ILE A 51 -1.90 -5.52 -6.55
CA ILE A 51 -1.73 -6.18 -5.24
C ILE A 51 -3.08 -6.63 -4.68
N ARG A 52 -4.14 -5.82 -4.78
CA ARG A 52 -5.49 -6.21 -4.31
C ARG A 52 -6.11 -7.35 -5.12
N ARG A 53 -5.77 -7.46 -6.41
CA ARG A 53 -6.20 -8.57 -7.28
C ARG A 53 -5.43 -9.85 -7.04
N VAL A 54 -4.16 -9.74 -6.65
CA VAL A 54 -3.38 -10.86 -6.14
C VAL A 54 -3.95 -11.18 -4.76
N ARG A 55 -4.94 -12.07 -4.71
CA ARG A 55 -5.39 -12.65 -3.44
C ARG A 55 -4.13 -13.21 -2.76
N PRO A 56 -3.74 -12.72 -1.57
CA PRO A 56 -2.74 -13.44 -0.81
C PRO A 56 -3.26 -14.86 -0.66
N ARG A 57 -2.44 -15.85 -1.00
CA ARG A 57 -2.80 -17.25 -0.78
C ARG A 57 -2.89 -17.40 0.74
N GLN A 58 -4.09 -17.25 1.26
CA GLN A 58 -4.40 -17.46 2.66
C GLN A 58 -4.32 -18.97 2.88
N THR A 59 -3.11 -19.47 3.09
CA THR A 59 -2.93 -20.79 3.62
C THR A 59 -3.40 -20.74 5.07
N ASN A 60 -4.46 -21.49 5.39
CA ASN A 60 -4.71 -21.93 6.76
C ASN A 60 -3.47 -22.73 7.18
N VAL A 61 -2.48 -22.03 7.72
CA VAL A 61 -1.35 -22.64 8.39
C VAL A 61 -1.81 -22.76 9.83
N ASN A 62 -2.24 -23.96 10.21
CA ASN A 62 -2.51 -24.27 11.60
C ASN A 62 -1.17 -24.22 12.35
N ALA A 63 -1.00 -23.20 13.18
CA ALA A 63 0.24 -22.96 13.93
C ALA A 63 0.61 -24.17 14.81
N ASP A 64 -0.39 -24.84 15.39
CA ASP A 64 -0.18 -26.02 16.25
C ASP A 64 0.46 -27.18 15.47
N LYS A 65 0.04 -27.40 14.22
CA LYS A 65 0.61 -28.43 13.35
C LYS A 65 2.05 -28.14 12.96
N VAL A 66 2.41 -26.87 12.78
CA VAL A 66 3.78 -26.46 12.46
C VAL A 66 4.69 -26.62 13.68
N LEU A 67 4.24 -26.17 14.86
CA LEU A 67 4.97 -26.34 16.12
C LEU A 67 5.22 -27.82 16.43
N ALA A 68 4.18 -28.66 16.29
CA ALA A 68 4.32 -30.10 16.49
C ALA A 68 5.23 -30.79 15.46
N ALA A 69 5.38 -30.23 14.25
CA ALA A 69 6.34 -30.74 13.27
C ALA A 69 7.78 -30.38 13.67
N ILE A 70 8.01 -29.13 14.10
CA ILE A 70 9.32 -28.64 14.56
C ILE A 70 9.80 -29.45 15.78
N ASP A 71 8.93 -29.65 16.77
CA ASP A 71 9.25 -30.41 18.00
C ASP A 71 9.64 -31.87 17.72
N ARG A 72 9.03 -32.49 16.70
CA ARG A 72 9.38 -33.85 16.27
C ARG A 72 10.72 -33.92 15.54
N SER A 73 11.09 -32.88 14.79
CA SER A 73 12.39 -32.79 14.13
C SER A 73 13.55 -32.40 15.06
N GLY A 74 13.29 -31.67 16.16
CA GLY A 74 14.31 -31.30 17.15
C GLY A 74 14.61 -32.38 18.20
N ARG A 75 13.90 -33.51 18.17
CA ARG A 75 14.08 -34.65 19.09
C ARG A 75 14.85 -35.82 18.48
N ARG A 76 15.52 -35.59 17.34
CA ARG A 76 16.52 -36.49 16.73
C ARG A 76 17.93 -35.97 16.95
#